data_AF-A0A7V8BP66-F1
#
_entry.id   AF-A0A7V8BP66-F1
#
_cell.length_a   1.000
_cell.length_b   1.000
_cell.length_c   1.000
_cell.angle_alpha   90.00
_cell.angle_beta   90.00
_cell.angle_gamma   90.00
#
_symmetry.space_group_name_H-M   'P 1'
#
loop_
_entity.id
_entity.type
_entity.pdbx_description
1 polymer ?
#
loop_
_entity_poly.entity_id
_entity_poly.type
_entity_poly.pdbx_seq_one_letter_code
_entity_poly.pdbx_strand_id
1 'polypeptide(L)'
;MAETLEDIERKIRAVEADIQDVKNAQRARGTPFTEREERLLLAFNEQLAELRKKENNLRAVAIAAETGKELYLFLLIFLCTANDSFCFCPAVPPSKVVLTVTHWATGIRHVVVYQPSQSLQNFLAELSIKFDTPISRLYNLPSCALWEAKRQVISDEQLLDVVNELKQLPIVEAADRLFVSSDTNSPTGSPKRVQTFQAVNNGSALPSQSDGMTGNSRASSRALQHTLRECLLERDGGRCLVCGCDEKRILQAAHVIGASEQIPLKQLANEFGLANKYELRVGLLLCSSCHIKFDNNLLGIDGDGNVYEKMGGEVKMVKCIFDGIDEDRRLHHYPSRNILEWKYKKFTDSVQPISRRKRARASAQERQPRKKKAT
;
A
#
# COMPACT_ATOMS: atom_id res chain seq x y z
N MET A 1 -14.56 -23.49 35.62
CA MET A 1 -13.08 -23.46 35.51
C MET A 1 -12.75 -22.60 34.31
N ALA A 2 -11.83 -21.64 34.42
CA ALA A 2 -11.40 -20.83 33.28
C ALA A 2 -10.61 -21.72 32.30
N GLU A 3 -10.86 -21.59 30.99
CA GLU A 3 -10.07 -22.28 29.97
C GLU A 3 -8.65 -21.73 29.96
N THR A 4 -7.65 -22.62 29.99
CA THR A 4 -6.24 -22.21 29.89
C THR A 4 -5.84 -21.94 28.43
N LEU A 5 -4.71 -21.25 28.22
CA LEU A 5 -4.15 -21.08 26.86
C LEU A 5 -3.88 -22.44 26.20
N GLU A 6 -3.38 -23.41 26.95
CA GLU A 6 -3.13 -24.77 26.47
C GLU A 6 -4.42 -25.48 26.01
N ASP A 7 -5.53 -25.26 26.72
CA ASP A 7 -6.83 -25.83 26.34
C ASP A 7 -7.34 -25.22 25.03
N ILE A 8 -7.18 -23.90 24.84
CA ILE A 8 -7.55 -23.22 23.59
C ILE A 8 -6.68 -23.71 22.42
N GLU A 9 -5.36 -23.79 22.60
CA GLU A 9 -4.46 -24.30 21.58
C GLU A 9 -4.77 -25.77 21.21
N ARG A 10 -5.16 -26.59 22.19
CA ARG A 10 -5.62 -27.97 21.94
C ARG A 10 -6.88 -28.00 21.08
N LYS A 11 -7.86 -27.12 21.36
CA LYS A 11 -9.09 -27.00 20.56
C LYS A 11 -8.81 -26.50 19.14
N ILE A 12 -7.90 -25.53 18.97
CA ILE A 12 -7.47 -25.05 17.64
C ILE A 12 -6.93 -26.21 16.81
N ARG A 13 -5.99 -26.98 17.38
CA ARG A 13 -5.40 -28.14 16.69
C ARG A 13 -6.44 -29.20 16.31
N ALA A 14 -7.44 -29.43 17.16
CA ALA A 14 -8.52 -30.37 16.86
C ALA A 14 -9.37 -29.90 15.66
N VAL A 15 -9.79 -28.63 15.64
CA VAL A 15 -10.57 -28.07 14.53
C VAL A 15 -9.76 -28.04 13.22
N GLU A 16 -8.47 -27.71 13.29
CA GLU A 16 -7.57 -27.75 12.12
C GLU A 16 -7.43 -29.18 11.55
N ALA A 17 -7.38 -30.19 12.42
CA ALA A 17 -7.37 -31.60 12.01
C ALA A 17 -8.69 -31.98 11.31
N ASP A 18 -9.84 -31.60 11.86
CA ASP A 18 -11.16 -31.87 11.26
C ASP A 18 -11.29 -31.22 9.86
N ILE A 19 -10.82 -29.96 9.71
CA ILE A 19 -10.77 -29.28 8.40
C ILE A 19 -9.90 -30.06 7.42
N GLN A 20 -8.76 -30.56 7.87
CA GLN A 20 -7.83 -31.30 7.02
C GLN A 20 -8.39 -32.67 6.61
N ASP A 21 -9.13 -33.34 7.48
CA ASP A 21 -9.80 -34.60 7.18
C ASP A 21 -10.89 -34.45 6.12
N VAL A 22 -11.70 -33.39 6.20
CA VAL A 22 -12.70 -33.06 5.15
C VAL A 22 -12.01 -32.82 3.80
N LYS A 23 -10.90 -32.08 3.78
CA LYS A 23 -10.11 -31.84 2.56
C LYS A 23 -9.49 -33.12 2.01
N ASN A 24 -8.97 -34.00 2.87
CA ASN A 24 -8.39 -35.27 2.46
C ASN A 24 -9.44 -36.21 1.87
N ALA A 25 -10.62 -36.28 2.49
CA ALA A 25 -11.76 -37.05 1.98
C ALA A 25 -12.21 -36.56 0.59
N GLN A 26 -12.27 -35.23 0.39
CA GLN A 26 -12.57 -34.65 -0.92
C GLN A 26 -11.54 -35.04 -1.98
N ARG A 27 -10.24 -34.93 -1.66
CA ARG A 27 -9.15 -35.32 -2.57
C ARG A 27 -9.20 -36.80 -2.94
N ALA A 28 -9.49 -37.67 -1.98
CA ALA A 28 -9.58 -39.11 -2.20
C ALA A 28 -10.71 -39.49 -3.18
N ARG A 29 -11.81 -38.72 -3.20
CA ARG A 29 -12.93 -38.94 -4.13
C ARG A 29 -12.70 -38.36 -5.53
N GLY A 30 -11.81 -37.37 -5.67
CA GLY A 30 -11.58 -36.70 -6.96
C GLY A 30 -12.77 -35.88 -7.47
N THR A 31 -13.74 -35.58 -6.61
CA THR A 31 -14.92 -34.77 -6.93
C THR A 31 -14.85 -33.42 -6.22
N PRO A 32 -15.59 -32.39 -6.67
CA PRO A 32 -15.81 -31.17 -5.88
C PRO A 32 -16.38 -31.47 -4.48
N PHE A 33 -16.30 -30.50 -3.57
CA PHE A 33 -16.98 -30.58 -2.28
C PHE A 33 -18.49 -30.72 -2.49
N THR A 34 -19.12 -31.54 -1.67
CA THR A 34 -20.58 -31.55 -1.58
C THR A 34 -21.04 -30.31 -0.80
N GLU A 35 -22.27 -29.85 -1.05
CA GLU A 35 -22.86 -28.70 -0.33
C GLU A 35 -22.80 -28.89 1.21
N ARG A 36 -22.98 -30.14 1.68
CA ARG A 36 -22.85 -30.49 3.10
C ARG A 36 -21.43 -30.25 3.63
N GLU A 37 -20.40 -30.61 2.85
CA GLU A 37 -19.00 -30.39 3.24
C GLU A 37 -18.62 -28.92 3.20
N GLU A 38 -19.15 -28.16 2.24
CA GLU A 38 -18.95 -26.70 2.21
C GLU A 38 -19.53 -26.03 3.46
N ARG A 39 -20.75 -26.42 3.88
CA ARG A 39 -21.34 -25.92 5.14
C ARG A 39 -20.53 -26.33 6.37
N LEU A 40 -20.00 -27.56 6.42
CA LEU A 40 -19.14 -28.01 7.51
C LEU A 40 -17.82 -27.24 7.57
N LEU A 41 -17.17 -27.02 6.42
CA LEU A 41 -15.94 -26.21 6.34
C LEU A 41 -16.19 -24.77 6.78
N LEU A 42 -17.33 -24.19 6.41
CA LEU A 42 -17.70 -22.85 6.88
C LEU A 42 -17.82 -22.81 8.41
N ALA A 43 -18.56 -23.75 9.00
CA ALA A 43 -18.74 -23.83 10.45
C ALA A 43 -17.41 -24.04 11.20
N PHE A 44 -16.51 -24.88 10.67
CA PHE A 44 -15.18 -25.06 11.27
C PHE A 44 -14.32 -23.80 11.17
N ASN A 45 -14.38 -23.07 10.05
CA ASN A 45 -13.63 -21.81 9.92
C ASN A 45 -14.15 -20.73 10.88
N GLU A 46 -15.47 -20.65 11.10
CA GLU A 46 -16.06 -19.76 12.10
C GLU A 46 -15.59 -20.12 13.52
N GLN A 47 -15.65 -21.41 13.88
CA GLN A 47 -15.16 -21.90 15.17
C GLN A 47 -13.67 -21.62 15.36
N LEU A 48 -12.85 -21.81 14.31
CA LEU A 48 -11.42 -21.54 14.34
C LEU A 48 -11.13 -20.04 14.56
N ALA A 49 -11.91 -19.16 13.92
CA ALA A 49 -11.79 -17.71 14.09
C ALA A 49 -12.10 -17.29 15.54
N GLU A 50 -13.15 -17.84 16.15
CA GLU A 50 -13.49 -17.58 17.56
C GLU A 50 -12.39 -18.06 18.52
N LEU A 51 -11.86 -19.27 18.29
CA LEU A 51 -10.78 -19.83 19.11
C LEU A 51 -9.50 -19.00 19.02
N ARG A 52 -9.09 -18.56 17.81
CA ARG A 52 -7.91 -17.68 17.64
C ARG A 52 -8.10 -16.31 18.29
N LYS A 53 -9.32 -15.78 18.29
CA LYS A 53 -9.64 -14.55 19.03
C LYS A 53 -9.42 -14.74 20.54
N LYS A 54 -9.89 -15.86 21.10
CA LYS A 54 -9.64 -16.21 22.52
C LYS A 54 -8.16 -16.40 22.82
N GLU A 55 -7.42 -17.08 21.95
CA GLU A 55 -5.98 -17.28 22.08
C GLU A 55 -5.23 -15.94 22.16
N ASN A 56 -5.53 -15.01 21.24
CA ASN A 56 -4.92 -13.69 21.22
C ASN A 56 -5.21 -12.90 22.52
N ASN A 57 -6.43 -12.98 23.03
CA ASN A 57 -6.79 -12.34 24.30
C ASN A 57 -5.99 -12.93 25.48
N LEU A 58 -5.87 -14.27 25.56
CA LEU A 58 -5.12 -14.93 26.61
C LEU A 58 -3.61 -14.64 26.52
N ARG A 59 -3.04 -14.60 25.31
CA ARG A 59 -1.64 -14.19 25.09
C ARG A 59 -1.41 -12.74 25.52
N ALA A 60 -2.33 -11.83 25.22
CA ALA A 60 -2.24 -10.44 25.67
C ALA A 60 -2.25 -10.33 27.21
N VAL A 61 -3.07 -11.15 27.89
CA VAL A 61 -3.09 -11.24 29.36
C VAL A 61 -1.77 -11.80 29.90
N ALA A 62 -1.21 -12.85 29.28
CA ALA A 62 0.07 -13.43 29.69
C ALA A 62 1.24 -12.43 29.56
N ILE A 63 1.31 -11.69 28.45
CA ILE A 63 2.32 -10.63 28.25
C ILE A 63 2.15 -9.50 29.28
N ALA A 64 0.92 -9.13 29.62
CA ALA A 64 0.66 -8.13 30.64
C ALA A 64 1.12 -8.60 32.04
N ALA A 65 0.98 -9.89 32.34
CA ALA A 65 1.48 -10.48 33.59
C ALA A 65 3.02 -10.49 33.66
N GLU A 66 3.71 -10.90 32.59
CA GLU A 66 5.17 -10.98 32.55
C GLU A 66 5.86 -9.61 32.61
N THR A 67 5.21 -8.55 32.12
CA THR A 67 5.78 -7.20 32.09
C THR A 67 5.71 -6.45 33.43
N GLY A 68 5.38 -7.14 34.52
CA GLY A 68 5.35 -6.55 35.88
C GLY A 68 4.25 -5.50 36.06
N LYS A 69 3.23 -5.49 35.20
CA LYS A 69 2.04 -4.64 35.34
C LYS A 69 1.03 -5.32 36.27
N GLU A 70 1.46 -5.64 37.49
CA GLU A 70 0.64 -6.39 38.47
C GLU A 70 -0.71 -5.71 38.77
N LEU A 71 -0.77 -4.38 38.69
CA LEU A 71 -2.01 -3.60 38.82
C LEU A 71 -3.03 -3.84 37.70
N TYR A 72 -2.58 -4.21 36.50
CA TYR A 72 -3.46 -4.47 35.35
C TYR A 72 -4.07 -5.87 35.40
N LEU A 73 -3.30 -6.84 35.90
CA LEU A 73 -3.76 -8.22 36.08
C LEU A 73 -4.80 -8.33 37.20
N PHE A 74 -4.61 -7.60 38.30
CA PHE A 74 -5.61 -7.50 39.37
C PHE A 74 -6.91 -6.85 38.88
N LEU A 75 -6.85 -5.78 38.09
CA LEU A 75 -8.05 -5.10 37.59
C LEU A 75 -8.87 -5.96 36.59
N LEU A 76 -8.19 -6.72 35.72
CA LEU A 76 -8.82 -7.62 34.75
C LEU A 76 -9.47 -8.85 35.42
N ILE A 77 -8.87 -9.39 36.48
CA ILE A 77 -9.43 -10.51 37.24
C ILE A 77 -10.61 -10.06 38.12
N PHE A 78 -10.54 -8.85 38.68
CA PHE A 78 -11.63 -8.30 39.51
C PHE A 78 -12.87 -7.93 38.67
N LEU A 79 -12.68 -7.40 37.46
CA LEU A 79 -13.79 -7.06 36.54
C LEU A 79 -14.48 -8.28 35.93
N CYS A 80 -13.81 -9.45 35.90
CA CYS A 80 -14.39 -10.68 35.38
C CYS A 80 -15.11 -11.52 36.46
N THR A 81 -14.92 -11.23 37.76
CA THR A 81 -15.49 -12.03 38.85
C THR A 81 -16.57 -11.30 39.67
N ALA A 82 -16.74 -9.99 39.48
CA ALA A 82 -17.71 -9.18 40.21
C ALA A 82 -18.82 -8.61 39.29
N ASN A 83 -19.78 -9.47 38.93
CA ASN A 83 -21.19 -9.07 38.82
C ASN A 83 -21.84 -9.69 40.08
N ASP A 84 -22.46 -8.96 41.01
CA ASP A 84 -23.45 -7.91 40.79
C ASP A 84 -23.26 -6.73 41.74
N SER A 85 -23.52 -5.54 41.21
CA SER A 85 -23.81 -4.28 41.94
C SER A 85 -22.63 -3.32 42.15
N PHE A 86 -22.79 -2.15 41.51
CA PHE A 86 -22.04 -0.88 41.64
C PHE A 86 -20.61 -0.82 41.05
N CYS A 87 -20.54 -0.47 39.75
CA CYS A 87 -19.31 -0.01 39.11
C CYS A 87 -19.19 1.52 39.19
N PHE A 88 -18.32 2.02 40.06
CA PHE A 88 -17.50 3.18 39.73
C PHE A 88 -16.22 2.64 39.09
N CYS A 89 -16.11 2.71 37.75
CA CYS A 89 -14.85 2.41 37.08
C CYS A 89 -13.85 3.53 37.39
N PRO A 90 -12.74 3.29 38.11
CA PRO A 90 -11.63 4.23 38.06
C PRO A 90 -11.16 4.29 36.61
N ALA A 91 -11.19 5.48 36.01
CA ALA A 91 -10.78 5.68 34.62
C ALA A 91 -9.37 5.08 34.43
N VAL A 92 -9.28 4.02 33.64
CA VAL A 92 -8.00 3.42 33.26
C VAL A 92 -7.15 4.54 32.67
N PRO A 93 -5.95 4.85 33.22
CA PRO A 93 -5.13 5.91 32.68
C PRO A 93 -4.87 5.59 31.21
N PRO A 94 -5.12 6.54 30.29
CA PRO A 94 -5.11 6.25 28.88
C PRO A 94 -3.72 5.74 28.46
N SER A 95 -3.71 4.58 27.82
CA SER A 95 -2.48 3.87 27.44
C SER A 95 -1.61 4.71 26.51
N LYS A 96 -0.30 4.77 26.82
CA LYS A 96 0.73 5.42 25.98
C LYS A 96 0.70 4.87 24.56
N VAL A 97 0.94 5.73 23.57
CA VAL A 97 0.91 5.38 22.13
C VAL A 97 2.29 5.64 21.54
N VAL A 98 2.84 4.66 20.83
CA VAL A 98 4.11 4.81 20.12
C VAL A 98 3.84 5.35 18.72
N LEU A 99 4.44 6.48 18.36
CA LEU A 99 4.26 7.16 17.08
C LEU A 99 5.61 7.27 16.37
N THR A 100 5.60 7.20 15.03
CA THR A 100 6.76 7.60 14.22
C THR A 100 6.47 8.94 13.59
N VAL A 101 7.38 9.89 13.80
CA VAL A 101 7.25 11.27 13.31
C VAL A 101 8.45 11.58 12.41
N THR A 102 8.19 12.23 11.28
CA THR A 102 9.21 12.57 10.28
C THR A 102 9.42 14.08 10.18
N HIS A 103 10.66 14.55 10.21
CA HIS A 103 10.92 15.97 9.96
C HIS A 103 10.78 16.31 8.48
N TRP A 104 9.99 17.32 8.15
CA TRP A 104 9.57 17.64 6.79
C TRP A 104 10.75 17.96 5.86
N ALA A 105 11.67 18.81 6.32
CA ALA A 105 12.75 19.32 5.47
C ALA A 105 13.96 18.38 5.38
N THR A 106 14.13 17.47 6.34
CA THR A 106 15.30 16.57 6.41
C THR A 106 14.94 15.12 6.14
N GLY A 107 13.68 14.73 6.36
CA GLY A 107 13.18 13.35 6.27
C GLY A 107 13.63 12.43 7.40
N ILE A 108 14.34 12.96 8.40
CA ILE A 108 14.77 12.21 9.58
C ILE A 108 13.53 11.73 10.33
N ARG A 109 13.57 10.50 10.84
CA ARG A 109 12.44 9.88 11.56
C ARG A 109 12.82 9.63 13.01
N HIS A 110 11.88 9.90 13.91
CA HIS A 110 11.99 9.53 15.32
C HIS A 110 10.77 8.76 15.78
N VAL A 111 11.00 7.78 16.64
CA VAL A 111 9.95 7.10 17.39
C VAL A 111 9.76 7.85 18.70
N VAL A 112 8.53 8.28 18.96
CA VAL A 112 8.14 9.05 20.15
C VAL A 112 6.95 8.40 20.85
N VAL A 113 6.79 8.69 22.14
CA VAL A 113 5.72 8.11 22.96
C VAL A 113 4.75 9.21 23.35
N TYR A 114 3.56 9.20 22.75
CA TYR A 114 2.49 10.12 23.07
C TYR A 114 1.65 9.60 24.23
N GLN A 115 1.30 10.49 25.15
CA GLN A 115 0.33 10.20 26.22
C GLN A 115 -0.97 10.96 25.92
N PRO A 116 -2.16 10.34 25.97
CA PRO A 116 -3.39 11.07 25.65
C PRO A 116 -3.72 12.26 26.57
N SER A 117 -3.09 12.35 27.75
CA SER A 117 -3.15 13.52 28.63
C SER A 117 -2.11 14.61 28.30
N GLN A 118 -1.24 14.41 27.31
CA GLN A 118 -0.22 15.36 26.88
C GLN A 118 -0.84 16.37 25.91
N SER A 119 -0.69 17.65 26.22
CA SER A 119 -1.10 18.74 25.31
C SER A 119 -0.23 18.76 24.06
N LEU A 120 -0.75 19.34 22.98
CA LEU A 120 -0.03 19.55 21.73
C LEU A 120 1.26 20.34 21.96
N GLN A 121 1.23 21.41 22.78
CA GLN A 121 2.44 22.20 23.06
C GLN A 121 3.53 21.36 23.75
N ASN A 122 3.16 20.54 24.74
CA ASN A 122 4.12 19.66 25.41
C ASN A 122 4.67 18.59 24.46
N PHE A 123 3.82 18.08 23.55
CA PHE A 123 4.24 17.13 22.53
C PHE A 123 5.20 17.76 21.51
N LEU A 124 4.93 18.99 21.05
CA LEU A 124 5.84 19.73 20.16
C LEU A 124 7.17 20.08 20.84
N ALA A 125 7.16 20.41 22.13
CA ALA A 125 8.38 20.64 22.91
C ALA A 125 9.24 19.37 23.02
N GLU A 126 8.61 18.21 23.28
CA GLU A 126 9.30 16.92 23.29
C GLU A 126 9.89 16.59 21.90
N LEU A 127 9.13 16.83 20.83
CA LEU A 127 9.61 16.69 19.46
C LEU A 127 10.79 17.61 19.18
N SER A 128 10.79 18.84 19.69
CA SER A 128 11.90 19.79 19.53
C SER A 128 13.20 19.25 20.14
N ILE A 129 13.11 18.63 21.32
CA ILE A 129 14.25 17.97 21.97
C ILE A 129 14.71 16.76 21.14
N LYS A 130 13.78 15.95 20.62
CA LYS A 130 14.10 14.74 19.85
C LYS A 130 14.79 15.04 18.52
N PHE A 131 14.37 16.10 17.83
CA PHE A 131 14.92 16.49 16.54
C PHE A 131 16.11 17.46 16.63
N ASP A 132 16.48 17.90 17.84
CA ASP A 132 17.50 18.92 18.08
C ASP A 132 17.28 20.20 17.24
N THR A 133 16.02 20.61 17.12
CA THR A 133 15.60 21.79 16.37
C THR A 133 14.26 22.29 16.90
N PRO A 134 14.00 23.62 16.93
CA PRO A 134 12.70 24.14 17.34
C PRO A 134 11.60 23.64 16.41
N ILE A 135 10.66 22.82 16.90
CA ILE A 135 9.49 22.37 16.13
C ILE A 135 8.32 23.30 16.43
N SER A 136 7.79 23.94 15.39
CA SER A 136 6.69 24.89 15.51
C SER A 136 5.36 24.33 15.00
N ARG A 137 5.39 23.33 14.11
CA ARG A 137 4.17 22.80 13.47
C ARG A 137 4.21 21.27 13.34
N LEU A 138 3.05 20.65 13.52
CA LEU A 138 2.79 19.23 13.27
C LEU A 138 1.73 19.09 12.16
N TYR A 139 1.94 18.13 11.27
CA TYR A 139 1.08 17.85 10.15
C TYR A 139 0.71 16.36 10.12
N ASN A 140 -0.56 16.07 9.86
CA ASN A 140 -1.02 14.76 9.39
C ASN A 140 -1.12 14.80 7.87
N LEU A 141 -0.42 13.89 7.20
CA LEU A 141 -0.48 13.70 5.76
C LEU A 141 -1.08 12.32 5.48
N PRO A 142 -2.29 12.23 4.93
CA PRO A 142 -2.91 10.94 4.63
C PRO A 142 -2.06 10.08 3.69
N SER A 143 -2.04 8.77 3.94
CA SER A 143 -1.41 7.78 3.06
C SER A 143 -1.93 7.98 1.63
N CYS A 144 -1.00 8.10 0.67
CA CYS A 144 -1.28 8.35 -0.76
C CYS A 144 -1.73 9.77 -1.15
N ALA A 145 -1.85 10.72 -0.23
CA ALA A 145 -2.22 12.08 -0.58
C ALA A 145 -1.01 12.92 -1.04
N LEU A 146 -1.25 13.87 -1.95
CA LEU A 146 -0.26 14.88 -2.29
C LEU A 146 0.06 15.74 -1.05
N TRP A 147 1.24 16.35 -0.99
CA TRP A 147 1.66 17.14 0.18
C TRP A 147 0.75 18.36 0.44
N GLU A 148 0.01 18.79 -0.57
CA GLU A 148 -1.03 19.81 -0.52
C GLU A 148 -2.19 19.40 0.39
N ALA A 149 -2.45 18.10 0.55
CA ALA A 149 -3.49 17.57 1.43
C ALA A 149 -3.08 17.51 2.91
N LYS A 150 -1.88 18.01 3.26
CA LYS A 150 -1.43 18.07 4.65
C LYS A 150 -2.44 18.83 5.51
N ARG A 151 -2.76 18.28 6.67
CA ARG A 151 -3.60 18.93 7.67
C ARG A 151 -2.71 19.32 8.84
N GLN A 152 -2.62 20.62 9.12
CA GLN A 152 -1.91 21.08 10.31
C GLN A 152 -2.72 20.71 11.54
N VAL A 153 -2.07 20.11 12.52
CA VAL A 153 -2.65 19.83 13.84
C VAL A 153 -2.47 21.09 14.69
N ILE A 154 -3.57 21.76 15.02
CA ILE A 154 -3.57 23.06 15.72
C ILE A 154 -4.20 23.02 17.12
N SER A 155 -4.80 21.89 17.53
CA SER A 155 -5.40 21.73 18.86
C SER A 155 -5.13 20.33 19.44
N ASP A 156 -5.36 20.20 20.75
CA ASP A 156 -5.19 18.94 21.49
C ASP A 156 -6.20 17.88 21.00
N GLU A 157 -7.43 18.28 20.68
CA GLU A 157 -8.47 17.40 20.14
C GLU A 157 -8.06 16.85 18.77
N GLN A 158 -7.54 17.71 17.89
CA GLN A 158 -7.05 17.27 16.58
C GLN A 158 -5.86 16.32 16.70
N LEU A 159 -4.96 16.54 17.67
CA LEU A 159 -3.85 15.62 17.92
C LEU A 159 -4.40 14.26 18.34
N LEU A 160 -5.37 14.23 19.26
CA LEU A 160 -5.99 13.01 19.74
C LEU A 160 -6.71 12.26 18.61
N ASP A 161 -7.45 12.97 17.75
CA ASP A 161 -8.13 12.41 16.58
C ASP A 161 -7.13 11.77 15.61
N VAL A 162 -6.04 12.47 15.29
CA VAL A 162 -4.97 11.93 14.44
C VAL A 162 -4.34 10.70 15.07
N VAL A 163 -4.05 10.72 16.37
CA VAL A 163 -3.50 9.55 17.07
C VAL A 163 -4.44 8.36 17.03
N ASN A 164 -5.75 8.59 17.20
CA ASN A 164 -6.76 7.54 17.12
C ASN A 164 -6.90 6.98 15.69
N GLU A 165 -6.80 7.84 14.67
CA GLU A 165 -6.73 7.43 13.27
C GLU A 165 -5.51 6.51 13.04
N LEU A 166 -4.33 6.92 13.49
CA LEU A 166 -3.08 6.16 13.30
C LEU A 166 -3.10 4.78 13.98
N LYS A 167 -3.78 4.64 15.11
CA LYS A 167 -3.94 3.34 15.79
C LYS A 167 -4.70 2.31 14.96
N GLN A 168 -5.54 2.76 14.03
CA GLN A 168 -6.33 1.86 13.18
C GLN A 168 -5.59 1.47 11.90
N LEU A 169 -4.46 2.11 11.60
CA LEU A 169 -3.68 1.84 10.40
C LEU A 169 -2.60 0.77 10.65
N PRO A 170 -2.20 0.04 9.60
CA PRO A 170 -0.97 -0.75 9.63
C PRO A 170 0.23 0.12 10.07
N ILE A 171 1.15 -0.47 10.85
CA ILE A 171 2.33 0.23 11.41
C ILE A 171 3.13 0.97 10.32
N VAL A 172 3.26 0.37 9.13
CA VAL A 172 4.00 0.94 8.01
C VAL A 172 3.34 2.20 7.49
N GLU A 173 2.01 2.19 7.33
CA GLU A 173 1.25 3.37 6.90
C GLU A 173 1.28 4.44 7.97
N ALA A 174 1.04 4.08 9.24
CA ALA A 174 1.05 5.03 10.35
C ALA A 174 2.38 5.79 10.47
N ALA A 175 3.50 5.14 10.14
CA ALA A 175 4.82 5.75 10.22
C ALA A 175 5.09 6.85 9.17
N ASP A 176 4.27 6.91 8.13
CA ASP A 176 4.43 7.82 6.99
C ASP A 176 3.43 8.97 7.00
N ARG A 177 2.70 9.18 8.11
CA ARG A 177 1.62 10.17 8.20
C ARG A 177 1.90 11.39 9.06
N LEU A 178 2.74 11.27 10.09
CA LEU A 178 3.06 12.41 10.96
C LEU A 178 4.35 13.11 10.52
N PHE A 179 4.23 14.41 10.27
CA PHE A 179 5.35 15.25 9.89
C PHE A 179 5.48 16.47 10.77
N VAL A 180 6.71 16.87 11.07
CA VAL A 180 7.00 18.10 11.82
C VAL A 180 7.78 19.09 10.98
N SER A 181 7.62 20.38 11.25
CA SER A 181 8.40 21.44 10.60
C SER A 181 8.86 22.44 11.64
N SER A 182 10.12 22.88 11.50
CA SER A 182 10.66 23.99 12.26
C SER A 182 10.19 25.35 11.75
N ASP A 183 9.79 25.42 10.47
CA ASP A 183 9.40 26.67 9.83
C ASP A 183 8.09 27.19 10.39
N THR A 184 8.07 28.49 10.69
CA THR A 184 6.85 29.19 11.11
C THR A 184 5.84 29.30 9.98
N ASN A 185 6.21 29.04 8.73
CA ASN A 185 5.35 29.01 7.56
C ASN A 185 4.99 27.57 7.17
N SER A 186 3.86 27.38 6.48
CA SER A 186 3.54 26.06 5.94
C SER A 186 4.52 25.65 4.85
N PRO A 187 5.03 24.40 4.85
CA PRO A 187 5.87 23.90 3.78
C PRO A 187 5.17 23.99 2.42
N THR A 188 5.91 24.46 1.41
CA THR A 188 5.45 24.69 0.03
C THR A 188 5.82 23.57 -0.94
N GLY A 189 6.37 22.46 -0.45
CA GLY A 189 6.72 21.30 -1.25
C GLY A 189 6.68 20.00 -0.46
N SER A 190 6.80 18.88 -1.16
CA SER A 190 6.75 17.54 -0.56
C SER A 190 7.77 17.35 0.56
N PRO A 191 7.42 16.59 1.63
CA PRO A 191 8.39 16.26 2.65
C PRO A 191 9.54 15.46 2.04
N LYS A 192 10.77 15.73 2.48
CA LYS A 192 11.90 14.87 2.11
C LYS A 192 11.64 13.51 2.72
N ARG A 193 11.72 12.45 1.92
CA ARG A 193 11.75 11.08 2.41
C ARG A 193 13.22 10.66 2.45
N VAL A 194 13.76 10.44 3.65
CA VAL A 194 15.05 9.75 3.76
C VAL A 194 14.84 8.38 3.14
N GLN A 195 15.58 8.08 2.08
CA GLN A 195 15.73 6.71 1.61
C GLN A 195 16.31 5.96 2.79
N THR A 196 15.52 5.12 3.44
CA THR A 196 15.99 4.30 4.55
C THR A 196 17.14 3.47 4.02
N PHE A 197 18.37 3.88 4.31
CA PHE A 197 19.56 3.13 3.99
C PHE A 197 19.47 1.82 4.77
N GLN A 198 19.11 0.74 4.08
CA GLN A 198 19.58 -0.59 4.46
C GLN A 198 21.10 -0.62 4.21
N ALA A 199 21.85 -0.02 5.11
CA ALA A 199 23.30 -0.13 5.18
C ALA A 199 23.71 -0.16 6.66
N VAL A 200 23.30 -1.21 7.34
CA VAL A 200 24.07 -1.71 8.48
C VAL A 200 24.99 -2.78 7.88
N ASN A 201 26.29 -2.61 8.09
CA ASN A 201 27.42 -3.41 7.58
C ASN A 201 28.01 -2.96 6.23
N ASN A 202 28.87 -1.94 6.28
CA ASN A 202 30.32 -2.17 6.31
C ASN A 202 31.04 -0.84 6.43
N GLY A 203 31.86 -0.71 7.47
CA GLY A 203 32.66 0.49 7.70
C GLY A 203 33.63 0.74 6.55
N SER A 204 33.69 1.98 6.08
CA SER A 204 34.92 2.62 5.64
C SER A 204 34.68 4.13 5.42
N ALA A 205 35.68 4.87 5.88
CA ALA A 205 35.95 6.30 5.83
C ALA A 205 35.18 7.21 4.87
N LEU A 206 34.88 8.42 5.38
CA LEU A 206 34.60 9.66 4.65
C LEU A 206 35.57 9.89 3.47
N PRO A 207 35.09 10.55 2.40
CA PRO A 207 35.74 11.80 2.04
C PRO A 207 34.78 12.94 1.67
N SER A 208 35.16 14.11 2.17
CA SER A 208 35.26 15.43 1.52
C SER A 208 34.27 15.82 0.40
N GLN A 209 33.68 16.98 0.63
CA GLN A 209 32.99 17.86 -0.31
C GLN A 209 33.67 17.97 -1.69
N SER A 210 32.85 17.90 -2.74
CA SER A 210 33.02 18.72 -3.95
C SER A 210 31.69 18.82 -4.71
N ASP A 211 31.39 20.05 -5.14
CA ASP A 211 30.26 20.41 -5.99
C ASP A 211 30.35 19.73 -7.35
N GLY A 212 29.26 19.08 -7.75
CA GLY A 212 29.17 18.31 -8.99
C GLY A 212 27.75 17.86 -9.30
N MET A 213 26.85 18.81 -9.49
CA MET A 213 25.48 18.60 -9.97
C MET A 213 25.48 18.06 -11.41
N THR A 214 25.49 16.73 -11.58
CA THR A 214 24.82 15.97 -12.66
C THR A 214 25.25 14.49 -12.58
N GLY A 215 24.45 13.62 -11.94
CA GLY A 215 24.83 12.19 -11.91
C GLY A 215 23.87 11.16 -11.32
N ASN A 216 22.85 11.55 -10.53
CA ASN A 216 22.09 10.56 -9.71
C ASN A 216 20.66 10.24 -10.16
N SER A 217 20.21 10.69 -11.34
CA SER A 217 18.79 10.56 -11.75
C SER A 217 18.28 9.12 -11.91
N ARG A 218 19.17 8.14 -12.19
CA ARG A 218 18.77 6.73 -12.38
C ARG A 218 18.57 5.96 -11.08
N ALA A 219 19.38 6.24 -10.04
CA ALA A 219 19.24 5.58 -8.74
C ALA A 219 17.95 6.01 -8.03
N SER A 220 17.62 7.31 -8.12
CA SER A 220 16.36 7.86 -7.61
C SER A 220 15.11 7.25 -8.27
N SER A 221 15.15 7.04 -9.60
CA SER A 221 14.04 6.43 -10.34
C SER A 221 13.73 4.99 -9.88
N ARG A 222 14.75 4.17 -9.62
CA ARG A 222 14.55 2.79 -9.13
C ARG A 222 13.96 2.74 -7.72
N ALA A 223 14.41 3.63 -6.83
CA ALA A 223 13.87 3.72 -5.47
C ALA A 223 12.38 4.10 -5.51
N LEU A 224 12.01 5.09 -6.34
CA LEU A 224 10.61 5.50 -6.53
C LEU A 224 9.75 4.39 -7.14
N GLN A 225 10.30 3.59 -8.07
CA GLN A 225 9.60 2.43 -8.62
C GLN A 225 9.34 1.35 -7.57
N HIS A 226 10.29 1.11 -6.67
CA HIS A 226 10.10 0.16 -5.57
C HIS A 226 8.99 0.64 -4.63
N THR A 227 8.99 1.92 -4.27
CA THR A 227 7.93 2.53 -3.45
C THR A 227 6.58 2.40 -4.13
N LEU A 228 6.49 2.70 -5.44
CA LEU A 228 5.24 2.56 -6.20
C LEU A 228 4.72 1.13 -6.14
N ARG A 229 5.59 0.14 -6.32
CA ARG A 229 5.19 -1.28 -6.29
C ARG A 229 4.60 -1.69 -4.95
N GLU A 230 5.21 -1.31 -3.84
CA GLU A 230 4.69 -1.66 -2.51
C GLU A 230 3.34 -0.99 -2.25
N CYS A 231 3.19 0.30 -2.61
CA CYS A 231 1.90 0.99 -2.49
C CYS A 231 0.81 0.36 -3.37
N LEU A 232 1.15 -0.12 -4.57
CA LEU A 232 0.21 -0.82 -5.44
C LEU A 232 -0.19 -2.20 -4.88
N LEU A 233 0.77 -2.95 -4.32
CA LEU A 233 0.49 -4.22 -3.65
C LEU A 233 -0.51 -4.05 -2.51
N GLU A 234 -0.34 -3.01 -1.69
CA GLU A 234 -1.25 -2.69 -0.60
C GLU A 234 -2.62 -2.26 -1.13
N ARG A 235 -2.66 -1.29 -2.05
CA ARG A 235 -3.90 -0.77 -2.65
C ARG A 235 -4.77 -1.87 -3.26
N ASP A 236 -4.15 -2.75 -4.04
CA ASP A 236 -4.85 -3.76 -4.86
C ASP A 236 -4.97 -5.13 -4.14
N GLY A 237 -4.62 -5.18 -2.85
CA GLY A 237 -4.71 -6.41 -2.03
C GLY A 237 -3.79 -7.53 -2.54
N GLY A 238 -2.67 -7.17 -3.17
CA GLY A 238 -1.70 -8.11 -3.71
C GLY A 238 -2.22 -8.91 -4.89
N ARG A 239 -3.13 -8.36 -5.70
CA ARG A 239 -3.73 -9.05 -6.86
C ARG A 239 -3.59 -8.26 -8.15
N CYS A 240 -3.40 -8.96 -9.26
CA CYS A 240 -3.43 -8.39 -10.59
C CYS A 240 -4.82 -7.81 -10.89
N LEU A 241 -4.90 -6.51 -11.20
CA LEU A 241 -6.16 -5.83 -11.52
C LEU A 241 -6.87 -6.45 -12.74
N VAL A 242 -6.14 -7.11 -13.64
CA VAL A 242 -6.68 -7.73 -14.85
C VAL A 242 -7.09 -9.19 -14.63
N CYS A 243 -6.22 -10.08 -14.20
CA CYS A 243 -6.57 -11.50 -14.11
C CYS A 243 -6.88 -12.01 -12.70
N GLY A 244 -6.73 -11.16 -11.67
CA GLY A 244 -6.93 -11.55 -10.27
C GLY A 244 -5.80 -12.40 -9.67
N CYS A 245 -4.77 -12.75 -10.44
CA CYS A 245 -3.60 -13.50 -9.96
C CYS A 245 -2.97 -12.81 -8.73
N ASP A 246 -2.71 -13.57 -7.68
CA ASP A 246 -2.27 -13.12 -6.35
C ASP A 246 -0.82 -13.51 -6.02
N GLU A 247 -0.11 -14.12 -6.97
CA GLU A 247 1.29 -14.52 -6.76
C GLU A 247 2.22 -13.30 -6.79
N LYS A 248 2.50 -12.74 -5.60
CA LYS A 248 3.29 -11.51 -5.41
C LYS A 248 4.61 -11.46 -6.17
N ARG A 249 5.27 -12.60 -6.41
CA ARG A 249 6.56 -12.68 -7.11
C ARG A 249 6.47 -12.30 -8.58
N ILE A 250 5.31 -12.49 -9.21
CA ILE A 250 5.10 -12.16 -10.62
C ILE A 250 4.31 -10.86 -10.83
N LEU A 251 3.89 -10.21 -9.74
CA LEU A 251 3.22 -8.91 -9.77
C LEU A 251 4.22 -7.77 -9.94
N GLN A 252 3.88 -6.88 -10.86
CA GLN A 252 4.70 -5.78 -11.34
C GLN A 252 3.90 -4.48 -11.31
N ALA A 253 4.60 -3.38 -11.02
CA ALA A 253 4.07 -2.02 -11.10
C ALA A 253 4.14 -1.51 -12.55
N ALA A 254 3.05 -1.70 -13.29
CA ALA A 254 2.93 -1.19 -14.64
C ALA A 254 2.58 0.30 -14.61
N HIS A 255 3.33 1.12 -15.35
CA HIS A 255 3.02 2.54 -15.47
C HIS A 255 2.08 2.74 -16.66
N VAL A 256 0.99 3.48 -16.48
CA VAL A 256 0.11 3.87 -17.59
C VAL A 256 0.85 4.77 -18.58
N ILE A 257 1.65 5.71 -18.06
CA ILE A 257 2.64 6.48 -18.82
C ILE A 257 3.98 5.75 -18.76
N GLY A 258 4.33 5.07 -19.85
CA GLY A 258 5.57 4.28 -19.94
C GLY A 258 6.83 5.10 -19.66
N ALA A 259 7.87 4.44 -19.16
CA ALA A 259 9.10 5.12 -18.74
C ALA A 259 9.81 5.88 -19.88
N SER A 260 9.65 5.42 -21.12
CA SER A 260 10.19 6.02 -22.35
C SER A 260 9.41 7.24 -22.85
N GLU A 261 8.20 7.45 -22.34
CA GLU A 261 7.32 8.55 -22.76
C GLU A 261 7.83 9.86 -22.14
N GLN A 262 8.11 10.83 -23.00
CA GLN A 262 8.57 12.16 -22.59
C GLN A 262 7.38 13.11 -22.59
N ILE A 263 6.63 13.11 -21.50
CA ILE A 263 5.53 14.07 -21.28
C ILE A 263 6.08 15.24 -20.45
N PRO A 264 6.00 16.49 -20.95
CA PRO A 264 6.40 17.66 -20.19
C PRO A 264 5.67 17.75 -18.84
N LEU A 265 6.37 18.18 -17.79
CA LEU A 265 5.80 18.28 -16.43
C LEU A 265 4.54 19.16 -16.39
N LYS A 266 4.52 20.25 -17.16
CA LYS A 266 3.36 21.14 -17.29
C LYS A 266 2.14 20.40 -17.88
N GLN A 267 2.37 19.49 -18.82
CA GLN A 267 1.31 18.67 -19.40
C GLN A 267 0.82 17.63 -18.38
N LEU A 268 1.73 16.99 -17.64
CA LEU A 268 1.37 16.08 -16.53
C LEU A 268 0.45 16.74 -15.51
N ALA A 269 0.82 17.95 -15.06
CA ALA A 269 0.06 18.70 -14.08
C ALA A 269 -1.30 19.16 -14.64
N ASN A 270 -1.32 19.74 -15.84
CA ASN A 270 -2.52 20.38 -16.37
C ASN A 270 -3.55 19.40 -16.95
N GLU A 271 -3.10 18.34 -17.64
CA GLU A 271 -4.02 17.41 -18.33
C GLU A 271 -4.41 16.21 -17.46
N PHE A 272 -3.47 15.73 -16.64
CA PHE A 272 -3.66 14.52 -15.83
C PHE A 272 -3.78 14.80 -14.33
N GLY A 273 -3.50 16.03 -13.88
CA GLY A 273 -3.50 16.37 -12.45
C GLY A 273 -2.38 15.70 -11.68
N LEU A 274 -1.25 15.39 -12.33
CA LEU A 274 -0.11 14.66 -11.77
C LEU A 274 1.09 15.59 -11.57
N ALA A 275 1.68 15.57 -10.38
CA ALA A 275 2.95 16.19 -10.07
C ALA A 275 4.13 15.42 -10.71
N ASN A 276 4.06 14.10 -10.83
CA ASN A 276 5.09 13.32 -11.55
C ASN A 276 4.60 11.92 -12.00
N LYS A 277 5.41 11.24 -12.83
CA LYS A 277 5.08 9.93 -13.42
C LYS A 277 5.18 8.73 -12.47
N TYR A 278 5.69 8.91 -11.25
CA TYR A 278 5.86 7.85 -10.26
C TYR A 278 4.78 7.87 -9.17
N GLU A 279 3.73 8.68 -9.36
CA GLU A 279 2.57 8.69 -8.47
C GLU A 279 1.77 7.40 -8.55
N LEU A 280 1.10 7.06 -7.44
CA LEU A 280 0.23 5.90 -7.34
C LEU A 280 -0.86 5.88 -8.43
N ARG A 281 -1.39 7.07 -8.78
CA ARG A 281 -2.39 7.29 -9.83
C ARG A 281 -1.84 7.08 -11.26
N VAL A 282 -0.57 6.75 -11.43
CA VAL A 282 0.01 6.34 -12.73
C VAL A 282 0.21 4.82 -12.77
N GLY A 283 0.07 4.14 -11.64
CA GLY A 283 0.40 2.74 -11.47
C GLY A 283 -0.80 1.79 -11.55
N LEU A 284 -0.58 0.65 -12.19
CA LEU A 284 -1.44 -0.53 -12.18
C LEU A 284 -0.64 -1.72 -11.65
N LEU A 285 -1.23 -2.50 -10.74
CA LEU A 285 -0.64 -3.77 -10.33
C LEU A 285 -1.06 -4.87 -11.32
N LEU A 286 -0.11 -5.37 -12.10
CA LEU A 286 -0.35 -6.39 -13.12
C LEU A 286 0.57 -7.58 -12.91
N CYS A 287 0.12 -8.79 -13.20
CA CYS A 287 1.02 -9.93 -13.35
C CYS A 287 1.88 -9.76 -14.61
N SER A 288 3.02 -10.45 -14.68
CA SER A 288 3.96 -10.40 -15.81
C SER A 288 3.28 -10.55 -17.18
N SER A 289 2.35 -11.48 -17.32
CA SER A 289 1.61 -11.70 -18.58
C SER A 289 0.73 -10.51 -18.98
N CYS A 290 -0.09 -10.01 -18.05
CA CYS A 290 -0.95 -8.84 -18.30
C CYS A 290 -0.13 -7.57 -18.55
N HIS A 291 0.98 -7.39 -17.83
CA HIS A 291 1.88 -6.26 -18.02
C HIS A 291 2.50 -6.26 -19.42
N ILE A 292 3.03 -7.40 -19.88
CA ILE A 292 3.56 -7.55 -21.24
C ILE A 292 2.49 -7.22 -22.29
N LYS A 293 1.27 -7.72 -22.12
CA LYS A 293 0.17 -7.39 -23.04
C LYS A 293 -0.14 -5.88 -23.05
N PHE A 294 -0.17 -5.26 -21.88
CA PHE A 294 -0.49 -3.83 -21.73
C PHE A 294 0.58 -2.93 -22.36
N ASP A 295 1.86 -3.22 -22.14
CA ASP A 295 2.97 -2.46 -22.72
C ASP A 295 3.03 -2.58 -24.24
N ASN A 296 2.73 -3.77 -24.77
CA ASN A 296 2.72 -4.04 -26.21
C ASN A 296 1.41 -3.64 -26.90
N ASN A 297 0.49 -2.93 -26.23
CA ASN A 297 -0.80 -2.53 -26.78
C ASN A 297 -1.63 -3.72 -27.32
N LEU A 298 -1.48 -4.89 -26.70
CA LEU A 298 -2.33 -6.08 -26.89
C LEU A 298 -3.50 -6.11 -25.90
N LEU A 299 -3.35 -5.40 -24.78
CA LEU A 299 -4.37 -5.13 -23.79
C LEU A 299 -4.51 -3.62 -23.62
N GLY A 300 -5.74 -3.11 -23.64
CA GLY A 300 -6.09 -1.71 -23.40
C GLY A 300 -7.06 -1.58 -22.24
N ILE A 301 -7.02 -0.46 -21.53
CA ILE A 301 -7.96 -0.13 -20.45
C ILE A 301 -8.51 1.25 -20.77
N ASP A 302 -9.83 1.39 -20.96
CA ASP A 302 -10.46 2.68 -21.25
C ASP A 302 -10.61 3.57 -20.00
N GLY A 303 -11.13 4.78 -20.18
CA GLY A 303 -11.33 5.75 -19.10
C GLY A 303 -12.28 5.29 -18.00
N ASP A 304 -13.18 4.36 -18.30
CA ASP A 304 -14.16 3.81 -17.38
C ASP A 304 -13.66 2.51 -16.73
N GLY A 305 -12.41 2.10 -17.02
CA GLY A 305 -11.77 0.90 -16.46
C GLY A 305 -12.09 -0.39 -17.20
N ASN A 306 -12.77 -0.34 -18.34
CA ASN A 306 -13.04 -1.55 -19.13
C ASN A 306 -11.76 -2.01 -19.82
N VAL A 307 -11.47 -3.29 -19.67
CA VAL A 307 -10.32 -3.97 -20.24
C VAL A 307 -10.70 -4.57 -21.58
N TYR A 308 -9.91 -4.28 -22.60
CA TYR A 308 -10.05 -4.82 -23.94
C TYR A 308 -8.80 -5.60 -24.33
N GLU A 309 -8.98 -6.77 -24.95
CA GLU A 309 -7.89 -7.55 -25.51
C GLU A 309 -8.02 -7.69 -27.03
N LYS A 310 -6.87 -7.68 -27.72
CA LYS A 310 -6.79 -7.99 -29.15
C LYS A 310 -6.71 -9.50 -29.34
N MET A 311 -7.74 -10.09 -29.95
CA MET A 311 -7.82 -11.51 -30.25
C MET A 311 -8.15 -11.70 -31.73
N GLY A 312 -7.25 -12.30 -32.50
CA GLY A 312 -7.51 -12.63 -33.91
C GLY A 312 -7.79 -11.43 -34.83
N GLY A 313 -7.34 -10.22 -34.46
CA GLY A 313 -7.62 -8.98 -35.20
C GLY A 313 -8.90 -8.26 -34.75
N GLU A 314 -9.68 -8.86 -33.86
CA GLU A 314 -10.80 -8.22 -33.18
C GLU A 314 -10.36 -7.64 -31.83
N VAL A 315 -11.08 -6.62 -31.36
CA VAL A 315 -10.95 -6.06 -30.02
C VAL A 315 -12.18 -6.47 -29.23
N LYS A 316 -12.00 -7.17 -28.09
CA LYS A 316 -13.10 -7.60 -27.23
C LYS A 316 -12.93 -7.07 -25.83
N MET A 317 -14.00 -6.53 -25.27
CA MET A 317 -14.09 -6.22 -23.84
C MET A 317 -14.14 -7.53 -23.06
N VAL A 318 -13.31 -7.66 -22.03
CA VAL A 318 -13.20 -8.88 -21.21
C VAL A 318 -13.69 -8.69 -19.78
N LYS A 319 -13.57 -7.49 -19.21
CA LYS A 319 -13.95 -7.17 -17.82
C LYS A 319 -13.75 -5.68 -17.51
N CYS A 320 -14.21 -5.21 -16.35
CA CYS A 320 -13.83 -3.91 -15.80
C CYS A 320 -12.88 -4.08 -14.59
N ILE A 321 -11.86 -3.22 -14.46
CA ILE A 321 -10.95 -3.24 -13.29
C ILE A 321 -11.52 -2.49 -12.08
N PHE A 322 -12.60 -1.74 -12.26
CA PHE A 322 -13.26 -0.98 -11.19
C PHE A 322 -14.51 -1.67 -10.65
N ASP A 323 -14.83 -2.89 -11.11
CA ASP A 323 -15.93 -3.66 -10.57
C ASP A 323 -15.73 -3.93 -9.07
N GLY A 324 -16.66 -3.42 -8.24
CA GLY A 324 -16.61 -3.55 -6.79
C GLY A 324 -15.69 -2.55 -6.07
N ILE A 325 -15.17 -1.54 -6.78
CA ILE A 325 -14.42 -0.43 -6.19
C ILE A 325 -15.37 0.76 -6.02
N ASP A 326 -15.43 1.35 -4.84
CA ASP A 326 -16.24 2.54 -4.60
C ASP A 326 -15.67 3.77 -5.33
N GLU A 327 -16.56 4.70 -5.66
CA GLU A 327 -16.26 5.88 -6.47
C GLU A 327 -15.19 6.77 -5.82
N ASP A 328 -15.19 6.90 -4.50
CA ASP A 328 -14.23 7.72 -3.77
C ASP A 328 -12.82 7.13 -3.88
N ARG A 329 -12.68 5.83 -3.63
CA ARG A 329 -11.40 5.12 -3.82
C ARG A 329 -10.93 5.19 -5.27
N ARG A 330 -11.84 5.06 -6.23
CA ARG A 330 -11.55 5.16 -7.67
C ARG A 330 -10.91 6.52 -8.00
N LEU A 331 -11.53 7.62 -7.55
CA LEU A 331 -11.09 8.97 -7.87
C LEU A 331 -9.72 9.33 -7.26
N HIS A 332 -9.43 8.81 -6.07
CA HIS A 332 -8.24 9.21 -5.31
C HIS A 332 -7.04 8.27 -5.47
N HIS A 333 -7.26 6.97 -5.64
CA HIS A 333 -6.18 5.97 -5.58
C HIS A 333 -5.88 5.29 -6.92
N TYR A 334 -6.79 5.34 -7.88
CA TYR A 334 -6.62 4.69 -9.18
C TYR A 334 -6.21 5.68 -10.27
N PRO A 335 -5.72 5.19 -11.42
CA PRO A 335 -5.46 6.07 -12.54
C PRO A 335 -6.70 6.84 -12.98
N SER A 336 -6.52 8.14 -13.19
CA SER A 336 -7.61 9.01 -13.61
C SER A 336 -8.16 8.59 -14.98
N ARG A 337 -9.42 8.95 -15.24
CA ARG A 337 -10.06 8.72 -16.54
C ARG A 337 -9.17 9.20 -17.71
N ASN A 338 -8.66 10.43 -17.61
CA ASN A 338 -7.86 11.06 -18.67
C ASN A 338 -6.56 10.30 -18.99
N ILE A 339 -5.86 9.79 -17.97
CA ILE A 339 -4.59 9.06 -18.20
C ILE A 339 -4.83 7.69 -18.83
N LEU A 340 -5.92 7.01 -18.44
CA LEU A 340 -6.34 5.76 -19.05
C LEU A 340 -6.78 5.97 -20.50
N GLU A 341 -7.61 6.97 -20.78
CA GLU A 341 -8.02 7.34 -22.14
C GLU A 341 -6.83 7.65 -23.05
N TRP A 342 -5.83 8.37 -22.54
CA TRP A 342 -4.60 8.66 -23.28
C TRP A 342 -3.85 7.37 -23.68
N LYS A 343 -3.69 6.41 -22.77
CA LYS A 343 -3.04 5.12 -23.06
C LYS A 343 -3.91 4.24 -23.94
N TYR A 344 -5.23 4.25 -23.73
CA TYR A 344 -6.20 3.52 -24.53
C TYR A 344 -6.19 3.94 -26.00
N LYS A 345 -6.04 5.24 -26.27
CA LYS A 345 -5.90 5.75 -27.63
C LYS A 345 -4.71 5.12 -28.37
N LYS A 346 -3.57 4.89 -27.69
CA LYS A 346 -2.43 4.17 -28.28
C LYS A 346 -2.76 2.70 -28.57
N PHE A 347 -3.55 2.08 -27.69
CA PHE A 347 -4.07 0.75 -27.91
C PHE A 347 -4.97 0.68 -29.16
N THR A 348 -5.87 1.64 -29.37
CA THR A 348 -6.73 1.68 -30.57
C THR A 348 -5.97 2.06 -31.84
N ASP A 349 -5.03 3.01 -31.78
CA ASP A 349 -4.27 3.48 -32.95
C ASP A 349 -3.31 2.41 -33.50
N SER A 350 -2.86 1.49 -32.62
CA SER A 350 -2.04 0.35 -33.03
C SER A 350 -2.82 -0.75 -33.76
N VAL A 351 -4.14 -0.61 -33.95
CA VAL A 351 -5.00 -1.49 -34.76
C VAL A 351 -4.92 -1.17 -36.27
N GLN A 352 -3.92 -0.40 -36.72
CA GLN A 352 -3.70 -0.18 -38.15
C GLN A 352 -3.71 -1.54 -38.90
N PRO A 353 -4.64 -1.74 -39.85
CA PRO A 353 -4.89 -3.05 -40.43
C PRO A 353 -3.62 -3.59 -41.06
N ILE A 354 -3.37 -4.89 -40.89
CA ILE A 354 -2.20 -5.61 -41.42
C ILE A 354 -1.98 -5.32 -42.91
N SER A 355 -3.05 -4.99 -43.65
CA SER A 355 -3.02 -4.54 -45.04
C SER A 355 -2.14 -3.31 -45.29
N ARG A 356 -2.12 -2.31 -44.38
CA ARG A 356 -1.26 -1.13 -44.49
C ARG A 356 0.20 -1.43 -44.22
N ARG A 357 0.51 -2.31 -43.26
CA ARG A 357 1.89 -2.76 -43.00
C ARG A 357 2.45 -3.62 -44.14
N LYS A 358 1.61 -4.50 -44.74
CA LYS A 358 1.99 -5.26 -45.94
C LYS A 358 2.23 -4.33 -47.14
N ARG A 359 1.37 -3.34 -47.39
CA ARG A 359 1.60 -2.32 -48.45
C ARG A 359 2.85 -1.49 -48.19
N ALA A 360 3.08 -1.00 -46.98
CA ALA A 360 4.27 -0.21 -46.66
C ALA A 360 5.58 -1.02 -46.81
N ARG A 361 5.60 -2.30 -46.43
CA ARG A 361 6.74 -3.19 -46.67
C ARG A 361 6.95 -3.50 -48.15
N ALA A 362 5.87 -3.75 -48.90
CA ALA A 362 5.94 -3.97 -50.35
C ALA A 362 6.50 -2.73 -51.07
N SER A 363 6.00 -1.52 -50.75
CA SER A 363 6.50 -0.27 -51.33
C SER A 363 7.93 0.07 -50.91
N ALA A 364 8.38 -0.35 -49.72
CA ALA A 364 9.77 -0.17 -49.29
C ALA A 364 10.74 -1.14 -50.00
N GLN A 365 10.30 -2.37 -50.31
CA GLN A 365 11.08 -3.32 -51.10
C GLN A 365 11.18 -2.89 -52.57
N GLU A 366 10.14 -2.27 -53.12
CA GLU A 366 10.12 -1.77 -54.51
C GLU A 366 11.03 -0.55 -54.73
N ARG A 367 11.35 0.20 -53.66
CA ARG A 367 12.24 1.38 -53.70
C ARG A 367 13.72 1.08 -53.49
N GLN A 368 14.13 -0.18 -53.24
CA GLN A 368 15.56 -0.47 -53.15
C GLN A 368 16.17 -0.44 -54.56
N PRO A 369 17.13 0.47 -54.85
CA PRO A 369 17.74 0.55 -56.17
C PRO A 369 18.43 -0.78 -56.46
N ARG A 370 18.00 -1.45 -57.53
CA ARG A 370 18.68 -2.64 -58.06
C ARG A 370 20.14 -2.27 -58.28
N LYS A 371 21.04 -2.75 -57.41
CA LYS A 371 22.49 -2.64 -57.60
C LYS A 371 22.80 -3.30 -58.95
N LYS A 372 23.03 -2.47 -59.98
CA LYS A 372 23.55 -2.93 -61.26
C LYS A 372 24.91 -3.54 -60.97
N LYS A 373 25.04 -4.87 -61.11
CA LYS A 373 26.33 -5.54 -61.18
C LYS A 373 27.05 -4.97 -62.40
N ALA A 374 28.12 -4.21 -62.16
CA ALA A 374 29.07 -3.88 -63.21
C ALA A 374 29.81 -5.18 -63.57
N THR A 375 29.75 -5.55 -64.85
CA THR A 375 30.55 -6.59 -65.49
C THR A 375 31.86 -6.02 -65.98
#